data_AF-A0A8X8LB49-F1
#
_entry.id   AF-A0A8X8LB49-F1
#
_cell.length_a   1.000
_cell.length_b   1.000
_cell.length_c   1.000
_cell.angle_alpha   90.00
_cell.angle_beta   90.00
_cell.angle_gamma   90.00
#
_symmetry.space_group_name_H-M   'P 1'
#
loop_
_entity.id
_entity.type
_entity.pdbx_description
1 polymer ?
#
loop_
_entity_poly.entity_id
_entity_poly.type
_entity_poly.pdbx_seq_one_letter_code
_entity_poly.pdbx_strand_id
1 'polypeptide(L)'
;MDNKIFELPIHCLVFLRGKCKVCHTVNKKQIYDYGKMKYIDMEKKIDQTNHQIVPLVCSKCQTEYSPSEVEYFDKLRNITITVAKLEWGNMREEDEYRRMEEAHKARYQIFKEKEREFWDAFNGYMLQDFRQAINELEKEEFEQAYKALGIDADCKTLAQYRKDAIQRFKTAKQKIDFWQEANKYFIYDHILEL
;
A
#
# COMPACT_ATOMS: atom_id res chain seq x y z
N MET A 1 -1.14 -14.50 -12.33
CA MET A 1 -2.02 -15.07 -11.28
C MET A 1 -3.45 -14.90 -11.77
N ASP A 2 -4.30 -15.92 -11.64
CA ASP A 2 -5.64 -15.91 -12.23
C ASP A 2 -6.55 -14.84 -11.57
N ASN A 3 -6.87 -13.79 -12.31
CA ASN A 3 -7.79 -12.69 -11.93
C ASN A 3 -9.22 -13.15 -11.56
N LYS A 4 -9.53 -14.44 -11.68
CA LYS A 4 -10.87 -14.99 -11.41
C LYS A 4 -11.27 -14.94 -9.94
N ILE A 5 -10.32 -14.88 -9.00
CA ILE A 5 -10.62 -14.83 -7.57
C ILE A 5 -11.32 -13.51 -7.20
N PHE A 6 -10.93 -12.40 -7.85
CA PHE A 6 -11.48 -11.06 -7.58
C PHE A 6 -12.92 -10.87 -8.06
N GLU A 7 -13.39 -11.71 -8.98
CA GLU A 7 -14.78 -11.67 -9.49
C GLU A 7 -15.76 -12.52 -8.68
N LEU A 8 -15.27 -13.31 -7.72
CA LEU A 8 -16.12 -14.18 -6.93
C LEU A 8 -17.02 -13.37 -5.98
N PRO A 9 -18.30 -13.78 -5.82
CA PRO A 9 -19.18 -13.15 -4.85
C PRO A 9 -18.73 -13.47 -3.42
N ILE A 10 -18.77 -12.47 -2.55
CA ILE A 10 -18.41 -12.51 -1.13
C ILE A 10 -19.50 -11.82 -0.30
N HIS A 11 -19.72 -12.28 0.93
CA HIS A 11 -20.52 -11.53 1.92
C HIS A 11 -19.63 -11.16 3.09
N CYS A 12 -19.04 -9.97 3.04
CA CYS A 12 -18.06 -9.54 4.03
C CYS A 12 -18.72 -8.88 5.24
N LEU A 13 -18.52 -9.46 6.41
CA LEU A 13 -18.87 -8.91 7.71
C LEU A 13 -17.61 -8.44 8.44
N VAL A 14 -17.69 -7.29 9.09
CA VAL A 14 -16.57 -6.73 9.87
C VAL A 14 -16.86 -6.81 11.35
N PHE A 15 -15.91 -7.32 12.11
CA PHE A 15 -16.02 -7.50 13.54
C PHE A 15 -14.84 -6.89 14.29
N LEU A 16 -15.12 -6.30 15.43
CA LEU A 16 -14.14 -5.99 16.46
C LEU A 16 -13.97 -7.20 17.36
N ARG A 17 -12.73 -7.59 17.63
CA ARG A 17 -12.38 -8.72 18.49
C ARG A 17 -11.39 -8.28 19.55
N GLY A 18 -11.55 -8.80 20.76
CA GLY A 18 -10.59 -8.56 21.83
C GLY A 18 -10.76 -9.48 23.02
N LYS A 19 -9.67 -9.67 23.77
CA LYS A 19 -9.64 -10.48 24.99
C LYS A 19 -9.78 -9.59 26.22
N CYS A 20 -10.77 -9.90 27.06
CA CYS A 20 -10.97 -9.17 28.32
C CYS A 20 -9.73 -9.31 29.23
N LYS A 21 -9.25 -8.21 29.79
CA LYS A 21 -8.08 -8.22 30.69
C LYS A 21 -8.36 -8.84 32.06
N VAL A 22 -9.63 -8.83 32.50
CA VAL A 22 -10.03 -9.31 33.83
C VAL A 22 -10.34 -10.81 33.81
N CYS A 23 -11.27 -11.25 32.97
CA CYS A 23 -11.73 -12.65 32.95
C CYS A 23 -11.23 -13.46 31.75
N HIS A 24 -10.40 -12.86 30.90
CA HIS A 24 -9.79 -13.50 29.71
C HIS A 24 -10.75 -14.06 28.66
N THR A 25 -12.04 -13.76 28.78
CA THR A 25 -13.05 -14.11 27.76
C THR A 25 -12.79 -13.32 26.49
N VAL A 26 -12.84 -13.99 25.34
CA VAL A 26 -12.76 -13.36 24.02
C VAL A 26 -14.15 -12.92 23.61
N ASN A 27 -14.31 -11.64 23.33
CA ASN A 27 -15.57 -11.09 22.82
C ASN A 27 -15.37 -10.60 21.38
N LYS A 28 -16.45 -10.69 20.61
CA LYS A 28 -16.53 -10.29 19.21
C LYS A 28 -17.80 -9.48 19.01
N LYS A 29 -17.72 -8.33 18.33
CA LYS A 29 -18.86 -7.45 18.04
C LYS A 29 -18.85 -7.09 16.57
N GLN A 30 -19.96 -7.30 15.87
CA GLN A 30 -20.10 -6.86 14.48
C GLN A 30 -20.22 -5.33 14.46
N ILE A 31 -19.49 -4.68 13.56
CA ILE A 31 -19.54 -3.22 13.38
C ILE A 31 -19.98 -2.81 11.99
N TYR A 32 -19.87 -3.69 11.01
CA TYR A 32 -20.25 -3.37 9.64
C TYR A 32 -20.64 -4.63 8.86
N ASP A 33 -21.51 -4.46 7.87
CA ASP A 33 -21.93 -5.49 6.91
C ASP A 33 -21.91 -4.89 5.51
N TYR A 34 -20.97 -5.35 4.67
CA TYR A 34 -20.89 -4.92 3.27
C TYR A 34 -22.01 -5.51 2.41
N GLY A 35 -22.69 -6.56 2.88
CA GLY A 35 -23.63 -7.33 2.08
C GLY A 35 -22.93 -8.23 1.07
N LYS A 36 -23.70 -8.73 0.10
CA LYS A 36 -23.18 -9.59 -0.97
C LYS A 36 -22.68 -8.72 -2.14
N MET A 37 -21.40 -8.83 -2.49
CA MET A 37 -20.81 -8.16 -3.65
C MET A 37 -19.62 -8.94 -4.19
N LYS A 38 -18.98 -8.48 -5.27
CA LYS A 38 -17.73 -9.08 -5.75
C LYS A 38 -16.56 -8.65 -4.84
N TYR A 39 -15.55 -9.51 -4.75
CA TYR A 39 -14.38 -9.22 -3.92
C TYR A 39 -13.70 -7.90 -4.30
N ILE A 40 -13.54 -7.59 -5.60
CA ILE A 40 -12.96 -6.32 -6.06
C ILE A 40 -13.77 -5.07 -5.66
N ASP A 41 -15.10 -5.17 -5.61
CA ASP A 41 -15.96 -4.05 -5.22
C ASP A 41 -15.91 -3.83 -3.71
N MET A 42 -15.68 -4.91 -2.95
CA MET A 42 -15.52 -4.88 -1.51
C MET A 42 -14.21 -4.22 -1.11
N GLU A 43 -13.08 -4.56 -1.76
CA GLU A 43 -11.80 -3.89 -1.51
C GLU A 43 -11.91 -2.38 -1.73
N LYS A 44 -12.45 -1.94 -2.88
CA LYS A 44 -12.66 -0.51 -3.16
C LYS A 44 -13.54 0.20 -2.12
N LYS A 45 -14.52 -0.50 -1.55
CA LYS A 45 -15.40 0.06 -0.51
C LYS A 45 -14.73 0.10 0.87
N ILE A 46 -13.86 -0.86 1.18
CA ILE A 46 -13.08 -0.83 2.42
C ILE A 46 -12.25 0.44 2.48
N ASP A 47 -11.58 0.81 1.39
CA ASP A 47 -10.73 2.01 1.32
C ASP A 47 -11.52 3.32 1.53
N GLN A 48 -12.82 3.30 1.22
CA GLN A 48 -13.72 4.45 1.36
C GLN A 48 -14.49 4.46 2.69
N THR A 49 -14.46 3.37 3.46
CA THR A 49 -15.30 3.21 4.65
C THR A 49 -14.48 3.35 5.92
N ASN A 50 -14.75 4.42 6.67
CA ASN A 50 -14.16 4.60 7.99
C ASN A 50 -14.91 3.74 9.03
N HIS A 51 -14.32 2.61 9.42
CA HIS A 51 -14.89 1.72 10.43
C HIS A 51 -14.70 2.30 11.83
N GLN A 52 -15.79 2.70 12.47
CA GLN A 52 -15.75 3.19 13.84
C GLN A 52 -15.29 2.09 14.81
N ILE A 53 -14.15 2.31 15.45
CA ILE A 53 -13.67 1.41 16.50
C ILE A 53 -14.33 1.80 17.81
N VAL A 54 -15.19 0.93 18.32
CA VAL A 54 -15.91 1.12 19.58
C VAL A 54 -15.42 0.14 20.65
N PRO A 55 -15.51 0.50 21.94
CA PRO A 55 -15.19 -0.42 23.02
C PRO A 55 -16.04 -1.70 22.99
N LEU A 56 -15.47 -2.78 23.48
CA LEU A 56 -16.15 -4.05 23.72
C LEU A 56 -16.55 -4.14 25.19
N VAL A 57 -17.77 -4.64 25.43
CA VAL A 57 -18.25 -4.99 26.77
C VAL A 57 -18.11 -6.50 26.93
N CYS A 58 -17.43 -6.94 27.98
CA CYS A 58 -17.25 -8.36 28.23
C CYS A 58 -18.58 -9.04 28.60
N SER A 59 -19.01 -10.04 27.83
CA SER A 59 -20.24 -10.80 28.11
C SER A 59 -20.27 -11.44 29.51
N LYS A 60 -19.11 -11.86 30.03
CA LYS A 60 -18.96 -12.51 31.35
C LYS A 60 -18.90 -11.55 32.54
N CYS A 61 -18.02 -10.54 32.51
CA CYS A 61 -17.75 -9.67 33.66
C CYS A 61 -18.19 -8.22 33.45
N GLN A 62 -18.82 -7.91 32.33
CA GLN A 62 -19.33 -6.57 31.95
C GLN A 62 -18.28 -5.46 31.90
N THR A 63 -16.99 -5.80 32.06
CA THR A 63 -15.89 -4.83 31.91
C THR A 63 -15.82 -4.36 30.46
N GLU A 64 -15.77 -3.03 30.30
CA GLU A 64 -15.53 -2.38 29.02
C GLU A 64 -14.03 -2.29 28.74
N TYR A 65 -13.62 -2.59 27.50
CA TYR A 65 -12.22 -2.54 27.10
C TYR A 65 -12.09 -2.34 25.58
N SER A 66 -10.96 -1.76 25.16
CA SER A 66 -10.67 -1.56 23.74
C SER A 66 -10.43 -2.89 23.02
N PRO A 67 -11.00 -3.11 21.82
CA PRO A 67 -10.72 -4.29 21.01
C PRO A 67 -9.25 -4.34 20.60
N SER A 68 -8.70 -5.51 20.32
CA SER A 68 -7.30 -5.67 19.88
C SER A 68 -7.16 -5.89 18.38
N GLU A 69 -8.25 -6.30 17.71
CA GLU A 69 -8.23 -6.75 16.32
C GLU A 69 -9.52 -6.33 15.60
N VAL A 70 -9.40 -6.12 14.28
CA VAL A 70 -10.50 -6.05 13.32
C VAL A 70 -10.45 -7.29 12.45
N GLU A 71 -11.57 -7.99 12.32
CA GLU A 71 -11.70 -9.21 11.53
C GLU A 71 -12.68 -8.98 10.38
N TYR A 72 -12.24 -9.30 9.17
CA TYR A 72 -13.07 -9.35 7.97
C TYR A 72 -13.42 -10.81 7.68
N PHE A 73 -14.71 -11.11 7.59
CA PHE A 73 -15.22 -12.47 7.57
C PHE A 73 -16.18 -12.67 6.40
N ASP A 74 -15.93 -13.70 5.57
CA ASP A 74 -16.84 -14.11 4.51
C ASP A 74 -17.92 -15.06 5.05
N LYS A 75 -19.15 -14.56 5.15
CA LYS A 75 -20.30 -15.35 5.58
C LYS A 75 -20.70 -16.45 4.58
N LEU A 76 -20.44 -16.27 3.28
CA LEU A 76 -20.84 -17.26 2.27
C LEU A 76 -20.03 -18.55 2.38
N ARG A 77 -18.73 -18.41 2.64
CA ARG A 77 -17.79 -19.54 2.73
C ARG A 77 -17.44 -19.91 4.17
N ASN A 78 -17.88 -19.10 5.14
CA ASN A 78 -17.58 -19.28 6.56
C ASN A 78 -16.06 -19.27 6.84
N ILE A 79 -15.34 -18.32 6.21
CA ILE A 79 -13.89 -18.16 6.34
C ILE A 79 -13.54 -16.75 6.77
N THR A 80 -12.48 -16.61 7.56
CA THR A 80 -11.87 -15.30 7.85
C THR A 80 -11.01 -14.90 6.65
N ILE A 81 -11.26 -13.72 6.10
CA ILE A 81 -10.51 -13.14 4.98
C ILE A 81 -9.18 -12.60 5.53
N THR A 82 -9.26 -11.73 6.53
CA THR A 82 -8.08 -11.14 7.18
C THR A 82 -8.39 -10.70 8.61
N VAL A 83 -7.34 -10.64 9.42
CA VAL A 83 -7.37 -10.11 10.79
C VAL A 83 -6.28 -9.07 10.91
N ALA A 84 -6.68 -7.80 11.12
CA ALA A 84 -5.77 -6.69 11.33
C ALA A 84 -5.66 -6.38 12.84
N LYS A 85 -4.45 -6.23 13.35
CA LYS A 85 -4.23 -5.77 14.73
C LYS A 85 -4.47 -4.27 14.84
N LEU A 86 -5.15 -3.85 15.89
CA LEU A 86 -5.36 -2.45 16.23
C LEU A 86 -4.19 -1.95 17.08
N GLU A 87 -3.38 -1.07 16.51
CA GLU A 87 -2.27 -0.43 17.23
C GLU A 87 -2.76 0.85 17.92
N TRP A 88 -3.14 0.73 19.18
CA TRP A 88 -3.64 1.84 20.00
C TRP A 88 -2.54 2.82 20.46
N GLY A 89 -1.27 2.54 20.16
CA GLY A 89 -0.12 3.35 20.54
C GLY A 89 0.08 4.62 19.69
N ASN A 90 -0.67 4.74 18.58
CA ASN A 90 -0.60 5.86 17.64
C ASN A 90 -1.99 6.48 17.41
N MET A 91 -2.85 6.58 18.44
CA MET A 91 -4.08 7.38 18.31
C MET A 91 -3.69 8.85 18.17
N ARG A 92 -3.45 9.26 16.92
CA ARG A 92 -3.33 10.65 16.48
C ARG A 92 -4.67 11.35 16.72
N GLU A 93 -4.64 12.61 17.09
CA GLU A 93 -5.87 13.38 17.32
C GLU A 93 -6.73 13.44 16.04
N GLU A 94 -8.05 13.53 16.18
CA GLU A 94 -9.01 13.52 15.06
C GLU A 94 -8.71 14.59 13.99
N ASP A 95 -8.22 15.76 14.43
CA ASP A 95 -7.77 16.83 13.53
C ASP A 95 -6.50 16.45 12.74
N GLU A 96 -5.62 15.62 13.29
CA GLU A 96 -4.42 15.13 12.62
C GLU A 96 -4.79 14.09 11.55
N TYR A 97 -5.75 13.20 11.85
CA TYR A 97 -6.31 12.27 10.86
C TYR A 97 -6.97 13.02 9.69
N ARG A 98 -7.78 14.05 9.98
CA ARG A 98 -8.44 14.85 8.92
C ARG A 98 -7.40 15.54 8.03
N ARG A 99 -6.35 16.13 8.60
CA ARG A 99 -5.25 16.74 7.84
C ARG A 99 -4.49 15.73 6.99
N MET A 100 -4.26 14.52 7.49
CA MET A 100 -3.64 13.45 6.71
C MET A 100 -4.54 13.00 5.56
N GLU A 101 -5.84 12.82 5.79
CA GLU A 101 -6.78 12.43 4.74
C GLU A 101 -6.90 13.50 3.65
N GLU A 102 -6.97 14.77 4.03
CA GLU A 102 -6.93 15.92 3.11
C GLU A 102 -5.61 15.96 2.32
N ALA A 103 -4.47 15.74 2.98
CA ALA A 103 -3.17 15.68 2.32
C ALA A 103 -3.06 14.48 1.37
N HIS A 104 -3.60 13.32 1.74
CA HIS A 104 -3.69 12.15 0.86
C HIS A 104 -4.55 12.43 -0.37
N LYS A 105 -5.71 13.08 -0.19
CA LYS A 105 -6.57 13.51 -1.31
C LYS A 105 -5.88 14.53 -2.22
N ALA A 106 -5.08 15.43 -1.65
CA ALA A 106 -4.37 16.47 -2.39
C ALA A 106 -2.99 16.03 -2.92
N ARG A 107 -2.51 14.81 -2.60
CA ARG A 107 -1.12 14.40 -2.87
C ARG A 107 -0.74 14.49 -4.34
N TYR A 108 -1.66 14.14 -5.24
CA TYR A 108 -1.42 14.21 -6.68
C TYR A 108 -1.24 15.67 -7.12
N GLN A 109 -2.08 16.57 -6.61
CA GLN A 109 -2.02 17.99 -6.92
C GLN A 109 -0.72 18.61 -6.37
N ILE A 110 -0.35 18.31 -5.12
CA ILE A 110 0.90 18.78 -4.51
C ILE A 110 2.10 18.25 -5.27
N PHE A 111 2.09 16.97 -5.65
CA PHE A 111 3.14 16.39 -6.47
C PHE A 111 3.23 17.10 -7.81
N LYS A 112 2.12 17.34 -8.50
CA LYS A 112 2.12 18.05 -9.79
C LYS A 112 2.67 19.46 -9.69
N GLU A 113 2.35 20.19 -8.63
CA GLU A 113 2.89 21.54 -8.38
C GLU A 113 4.40 21.52 -8.13
N LYS A 114 4.92 20.44 -7.52
CA LYS A 114 6.34 20.29 -7.16
C LYS A 114 7.09 19.27 -8.02
N GLU A 115 6.50 18.81 -9.12
CA GLU A 115 6.99 17.65 -9.87
C GLU A 115 8.43 17.88 -10.34
N ARG A 116 8.72 19.09 -10.82
CA ARG A 116 10.06 19.47 -11.25
C ARG A 116 11.05 19.47 -10.09
N GLU A 117 10.71 20.07 -8.96
CA GLU A 117 11.57 20.13 -7.77
C GLU A 117 11.87 18.72 -7.25
N PHE A 118 10.86 17.87 -7.21
CA PHE A 118 10.99 16.47 -6.87
C PHE A 118 11.98 15.77 -7.81
N TRP A 119 11.78 15.85 -9.13
CA TRP A 119 12.66 15.19 -10.08
C TRP A 119 14.07 15.75 -10.07
N ASP A 120 14.24 17.06 -9.90
CA ASP A 120 15.56 17.69 -9.81
C ASP A 120 16.32 17.16 -8.57
N ALA A 121 15.66 17.07 -7.41
CA ALA A 121 16.26 16.52 -6.20
C ALA A 121 16.53 15.00 -6.31
N PHE A 122 15.57 14.25 -6.84
CA PHE A 122 15.64 12.80 -6.98
C PHE A 122 16.74 12.37 -7.97
N ASN A 123 16.83 13.07 -9.10
CA ASN A 123 17.92 12.91 -10.06
C ASN A 123 19.26 13.36 -9.46
N GLY A 124 19.26 14.43 -8.66
CA GLY A 124 20.45 14.93 -7.97
C GLY A 124 21.04 13.89 -7.03
N TYR A 125 20.21 13.20 -6.25
CA TYR A 125 20.61 12.08 -5.40
C TYR A 125 21.24 10.95 -6.22
N MET A 126 20.57 10.50 -7.28
CA MET A 126 21.07 9.43 -8.15
C MET A 126 22.41 9.79 -8.81
N LEU A 127 22.58 11.05 -9.24
CA LEU A 127 23.80 11.48 -9.94
C LEU A 127 25.04 11.51 -9.04
N GLN A 128 24.88 11.63 -7.71
CA GLN A 128 26.00 11.56 -6.76
C GLN A 128 26.68 10.19 -6.79
N ASP A 129 25.88 9.12 -6.80
CA ASP A 129 26.38 7.76 -6.95
C ASP A 129 25.40 6.89 -7.75
N PHE A 130 25.51 6.98 -9.07
CA PHE A 130 24.66 6.22 -9.98
C PHE A 130 24.78 4.71 -9.75
N ARG A 131 25.97 4.21 -9.40
CA ARG A 131 26.18 2.78 -9.20
C ARG A 131 25.43 2.29 -7.98
N GLN A 132 25.44 3.07 -6.90
CA GLN A 132 24.68 2.74 -5.71
C GLN A 132 23.18 2.88 -5.95
N ALA A 133 22.74 3.95 -6.62
CA ALA A 133 21.32 4.18 -6.90
C ALA A 133 20.66 3.02 -7.66
N ILE A 134 21.32 2.48 -8.70
CA ILE A 134 20.76 1.35 -9.46
C ILE A 134 20.80 0.00 -8.72
N ASN A 135 21.46 -0.08 -7.56
CA ASN A 135 21.39 -1.28 -6.72
C ASN A 135 20.08 -1.39 -5.96
N GLU A 136 19.37 -0.27 -5.79
CA GLU A 136 18.02 -0.23 -5.19
C GLU A 136 16.94 -0.67 -6.18
N LEU A 137 17.28 -0.75 -7.47
CA LEU A 137 16.36 -1.17 -8.52
C LEU A 137 16.23 -2.70 -8.58
N GLU A 138 14.99 -3.13 -8.79
CA GLU A 138 14.56 -4.48 -9.10
C GLU A 138 14.58 -4.74 -10.62
N LYS A 139 14.52 -6.02 -11.01
CA LYS A 139 14.69 -6.44 -12.41
C LYS A 139 13.63 -5.81 -13.33
N GLU A 140 12.39 -5.76 -12.87
CA GLU A 140 11.24 -5.24 -13.61
C GLU A 140 11.41 -3.75 -13.95
N GLU A 141 12.03 -2.98 -13.05
CA GLU A 141 12.28 -1.54 -13.24
C GLU A 141 13.33 -1.31 -14.34
N PHE A 142 14.36 -2.17 -14.42
CA PHE A 142 15.30 -2.15 -15.55
C PHE A 142 14.62 -2.49 -16.87
N GLU A 143 13.82 -3.56 -16.90
CA GLU A 143 13.10 -4.01 -18.09
C GLU A 143 12.16 -2.93 -18.61
N GLN A 144 11.43 -2.28 -17.71
CA GLN A 144 10.55 -1.16 -18.04
C GLN A 144 11.32 0.02 -18.62
N ALA A 145 12.40 0.45 -17.95
CA ALA A 145 13.21 1.56 -18.43
C ALA A 145 13.83 1.27 -19.80
N TYR A 146 14.36 0.06 -20.00
CA TYR A 146 14.99 -0.32 -21.26
C TYR A 146 13.98 -0.34 -22.39
N LYS A 147 12.79 -0.89 -22.15
CA LYS A 147 11.69 -0.86 -23.10
C LYS A 147 11.26 0.57 -23.45
N ALA A 148 11.11 1.45 -22.45
CA ALA A 148 10.73 2.84 -22.65
C ALA A 148 11.77 3.64 -23.45
N LEU A 149 13.05 3.33 -23.24
CA LEU A 149 14.17 3.93 -23.96
C LEU A 149 14.49 3.25 -25.31
N GLY A 150 13.76 2.21 -25.70
CA GLY A 150 13.99 1.47 -26.93
C GLY A 150 15.31 0.68 -26.97
N ILE A 151 15.78 0.24 -25.79
CA ILE A 151 17.01 -0.53 -25.63
C ILE A 151 16.68 -2.01 -25.66
N ASP A 152 17.23 -2.72 -26.64
CA ASP A 152 17.25 -4.18 -26.65
C ASP A 152 18.51 -4.67 -25.94
N ALA A 153 18.33 -5.42 -24.84
CA ALA A 153 19.41 -5.96 -24.04
C ALA A 153 19.18 -7.43 -23.74
N ASP A 154 20.17 -8.28 -24.03
CA ASP A 154 20.17 -9.70 -23.67
C ASP A 154 20.59 -9.91 -22.20
N CYS A 155 19.96 -9.15 -21.29
CA CYS A 155 20.17 -9.28 -19.85
C CYS A 155 19.10 -10.21 -19.27
N LYS A 156 19.53 -11.31 -18.65
CA LYS A 156 18.64 -12.31 -18.05
C LYS A 156 18.55 -12.16 -16.53
N THR A 157 19.63 -11.68 -15.90
CA THR A 157 19.73 -11.53 -14.45
C THR A 157 19.88 -10.07 -14.04
N LEU A 158 19.48 -9.75 -12.81
CA LEU A 158 19.60 -8.41 -12.24
C LEU A 158 21.05 -7.91 -12.22
N ALA A 159 22.01 -8.80 -11.94
CA ALA A 159 23.43 -8.47 -11.99
C ALA A 159 23.91 -8.08 -13.41
N GLN A 160 23.36 -8.72 -14.45
CA GLN A 160 23.65 -8.34 -15.84
C GLN A 160 23.08 -6.98 -16.18
N TYR A 161 21.83 -6.69 -15.79
CA TYR A 161 21.21 -5.38 -15.96
C TYR A 161 22.00 -4.26 -15.28
N ARG A 162 22.39 -4.45 -14.01
CA ARG A 162 23.22 -3.46 -13.28
C ARG A 162 24.54 -3.19 -13.98
N LYS A 163 25.21 -4.25 -14.42
CA LYS A 163 26.49 -4.13 -15.15
C LYS A 163 26.31 -3.40 -16.48
N ASP A 164 25.28 -3.76 -17.25
CA ASP A 164 24.97 -3.12 -18.53
C ASP A 164 24.63 -1.64 -18.35
N ALA A 165 23.78 -1.29 -17.39
CA ALA A 165 23.39 0.10 -17.12
C ALA A 165 24.60 0.99 -16.78
N ILE A 166 25.52 0.51 -15.93
CA ILE A 166 26.79 1.21 -15.62
C ILE A 166 27.65 1.39 -16.88
N GLN A 167 27.66 0.38 -17.75
CA GLN A 167 28.44 0.41 -18.98
C GLN A 167 27.81 1.29 -20.06
N ARG A 168 26.49 1.37 -20.11
CA ARG A 168 25.71 2.04 -21.17
C ARG A 168 25.49 3.52 -20.90
N PHE A 169 25.06 3.88 -19.70
CA PHE A 169 24.67 5.25 -19.38
C PHE A 169 25.87 6.05 -18.84
N LYS A 170 26.51 6.80 -19.73
CA LYS A 170 27.75 7.54 -19.41
C LYS A 170 27.50 8.98 -19.04
N THR A 171 26.60 9.64 -19.75
CA THR A 171 26.31 11.05 -19.55
C THR A 171 25.27 11.26 -18.45
N ALA A 172 25.28 12.42 -17.81
CA ALA A 172 24.26 12.77 -16.81
C ALA A 172 22.85 12.70 -17.38
N LYS A 173 22.67 13.19 -18.63
CA LYS A 173 21.39 13.11 -19.33
C LYS A 173 20.90 11.66 -19.48
N GLN A 174 21.75 10.77 -19.99
CA GLN A 174 21.40 9.36 -20.14
C GLN A 174 21.05 8.67 -18.82
N LYS A 175 21.75 9.02 -17.74
CA LYS A 175 21.47 8.49 -16.40
C LYS A 175 20.12 9.00 -15.88
N ILE A 176 19.82 10.28 -16.08
CA ILE A 176 18.53 10.88 -15.74
C ILE A 176 17.41 10.19 -16.52
N ASP A 177 17.54 10.10 -17.85
CA ASP A 177 16.51 9.52 -18.71
C ASP A 177 16.21 8.06 -18.29
N PHE A 178 17.24 7.26 -18.02
CA PHE A 178 17.08 5.91 -17.48
C PHE A 178 16.41 5.88 -16.10
N TRP A 179 16.90 6.70 -15.17
CA TRP A 179 16.42 6.71 -13.79
C TRP A 179 14.96 7.12 -13.69
N GLN A 180 14.54 8.12 -14.47
CA GLN A 180 13.16 8.56 -14.52
C GLN A 180 12.25 7.47 -15.06
N GLU A 181 12.61 6.81 -16.16
CA GLU A 181 11.79 5.75 -16.73
C GLU A 181 11.74 4.49 -15.84
N ALA A 182 12.82 4.17 -15.13
CA ALA A 182 12.85 3.06 -14.18
C ALA A 182 11.90 3.27 -12.99
N ASN A 183 11.82 4.50 -12.48
CA ASN A 183 11.05 4.82 -11.27
C ASN A 183 9.65 5.38 -11.56
N LYS A 184 9.31 5.63 -12.83
CA LYS A 184 8.06 6.29 -13.22
C LYS A 184 6.84 5.56 -12.69
N TYR A 185 6.79 4.24 -12.89
CA TYR A 185 5.68 3.41 -12.43
C TYR A 185 5.57 3.43 -10.91
N PHE A 186 6.68 3.28 -10.18
CA PHE A 186 6.66 3.33 -8.73
C PHE A 186 6.16 4.69 -8.20
N ILE A 187 6.66 5.80 -8.74
CA ILE A 187 6.25 7.13 -8.29
C ILE A 187 4.78 7.41 -8.63
N TYR A 188 4.36 7.14 -9.85
CA TYR A 188 3.01 7.49 -10.29
C TYR A 188 1.94 6.52 -9.79
N ASP A 189 2.22 5.22 -9.81
CA ASP A 189 1.18 4.20 -9.65
C ASP A 189 1.22 3.58 -8.24
N HIS A 190 2.35 3.66 -7.52
CA HIS A 190 2.45 3.18 -6.14
C HIS A 190 2.45 4.28 -5.09
N ILE A 191 3.13 5.41 -5.33
CA ILE A 191 3.18 6.52 -4.36
C ILE A 191 1.93 7.41 -4.49
N LEU A 192 1.48 7.71 -5.71
CA LEU A 192 0.42 8.71 -5.94
C LEU A 192 -0.99 8.13 -6.09
N GLU A 193 -1.18 6.82 -6.31
CA GLU A 193 -2.51 6.21 -6.55
C GLU A 193 -3.16 5.50 -5.34
N LEU A 194 -2.54 5.43 -4.15
CA LEU A 194 -3.11 4.80 -2.93
C LEU A 194 -4.56 5.17 -2.55
#